data_AF-A0A950R2H5-F1
#
_entry.id   AF-A0A950R2H5-F1
#
_cell.length_a   1.000
_cell.length_b   1.000
_cell.length_c   1.000
_cell.angle_alpha   90.00
_cell.angle_beta   90.00
_cell.angle_gamma   90.00
#
_symmetry.space_group_name_H-M   'P 1'
#
loop_
_entity.id
_entity.type
_entity.pdbx_description
1 polymer ?
#
loop_
_entity_poly.entity_id
_entity_poly.type
_entity_poly.pdbx_seq_one_letter_code
_entity_poly.pdbx_strand_id
1 'polypeptide(L)'
;MYHHLKKLMYTVRVGTPDPVFGKMLLEQFGGANGELAAAMQYSIQGINCDDPGRKDLLMDIGTEELSHLEVVGTLARMHLKPMKGNRTAAEADPLIAIVSGGGISLNNSVGNPWTADYLKISGQLEVDLRNNIAAEARAKITYENLIQFTDDGGTIDALKFLMTREITHMKAFMLALDTLGRGPLSVGDMLPNAEWVNKYFNDSTGTGDFGEMDQRGPWNEGGDWEFIQSPAVEAFQSGGDGKSRGMERTVSR
;
A
#
# COMPACT_ATOMS: atom_id res chain seq x y z
N MET A 1 -7.52 -26.50 6.17
CA MET A 1 -6.54 -27.37 5.47
C MET A 1 -6.31 -26.74 4.11
N TYR A 2 -5.06 -26.65 3.65
CA TYR A 2 -4.74 -26.17 2.31
C TYR A 2 -4.41 -27.35 1.40
N HIS A 3 -4.74 -27.22 0.11
CA HIS A 3 -4.31 -28.14 -0.94
C HIS A 3 -3.52 -27.34 -1.98
N HIS A 4 -2.44 -27.93 -2.51
CA HIS A 4 -1.69 -27.36 -3.62
C HIS A 4 -1.95 -28.17 -4.88
N LEU A 5 -2.38 -27.48 -5.93
CA LEU A 5 -2.47 -28.02 -7.27
C LEU A 5 -1.30 -27.47 -8.07
N LYS A 6 -0.50 -28.35 -8.68
CA LYS A 6 0.71 -27.96 -9.45
C LYS A 6 0.44 -27.06 -10.66
N LYS A 7 -0.82 -26.93 -11.07
CA LYS A 7 -1.22 -26.08 -12.18
C LYS A 7 -1.37 -24.66 -11.64
N LEU A 8 -0.55 -23.75 -12.15
CA LEU A 8 -0.68 -22.33 -11.88
C LEU A 8 -2.08 -21.82 -12.24
N MET A 9 -2.61 -20.91 -11.43
CA MET A 9 -3.88 -20.23 -11.69
C MET A 9 -3.88 -19.52 -13.05
N TYR A 10 -2.76 -18.89 -13.39
CA TYR A 10 -2.54 -18.27 -14.70
C TYR A 10 -1.24 -18.76 -15.32
N THR A 11 -1.22 -18.93 -16.64
CA THR A 11 -0.05 -19.47 -17.33
C THR A 11 1.05 -18.42 -17.40
N VAL A 12 2.22 -18.73 -16.87
CA VAL A 12 3.40 -17.86 -16.95
C VAL A 12 4.24 -18.21 -18.17
N ARG A 13 4.62 -17.19 -18.95
CA ARG A 13 5.56 -17.29 -20.07
C ARG A 13 6.53 -16.13 -19.99
N VAL A 14 7.83 -16.41 -20.13
CA VAL A 14 8.89 -15.40 -20.26
C VAL A 14 9.66 -15.75 -21.52
N GLY A 15 9.86 -14.76 -22.39
CA GLY A 15 10.72 -14.85 -23.56
C GLY A 15 12.19 -14.80 -23.15
N THR A 16 12.83 -13.63 -23.31
CA THR A 16 14.21 -13.44 -22.88
C THR A 16 14.23 -13.03 -21.41
N PRO A 17 14.87 -13.81 -20.51
CA PRO A 17 14.99 -13.41 -19.11
C PRO A 17 15.72 -12.08 -18.95
N ASP A 18 15.11 -11.20 -18.17
CA ASP A 18 15.66 -9.90 -17.73
C ASP A 18 15.82 -9.91 -16.20
N PRO A 19 17.04 -10.12 -15.67
CA PRO A 19 17.26 -10.14 -14.23
C PRO A 19 17.02 -8.79 -13.52
N VAL A 20 17.17 -7.66 -14.21
CA VAL A 20 16.92 -6.34 -13.63
C VAL A 20 15.43 -6.20 -13.37
N PHE A 21 14.60 -6.54 -14.35
CA PHE A 21 13.15 -6.59 -14.18
C PHE A 21 12.71 -7.66 -13.17
N GLY A 22 13.36 -8.84 -13.18
CA GLY A 22 13.09 -9.92 -12.22
C GLY A 22 13.25 -9.48 -10.76
N LYS A 23 14.20 -8.57 -10.48
CA LYS A 23 14.37 -7.95 -9.17
C LYS A 23 13.25 -6.96 -8.84
N MET A 24 12.76 -6.20 -9.82
CA MET A 24 11.62 -5.28 -9.63
C MET A 24 10.34 -6.04 -9.27
N LEU A 25 10.10 -7.21 -9.87
CA LEU A 25 8.96 -8.09 -9.55
C LEU A 25 8.92 -8.51 -8.08
N LEU A 26 10.04 -8.42 -7.34
CA LEU A 26 10.06 -8.69 -5.90
C LEU A 26 9.22 -7.69 -5.10
N GLU A 27 8.87 -6.50 -5.63
CA GLU A 27 7.88 -5.62 -4.97
C GLU A 27 6.51 -6.28 -4.85
N GLN A 28 6.08 -7.04 -5.86
CA GLN A 28 4.82 -7.76 -5.81
C GLN A 28 4.92 -9.13 -5.16
N PHE A 29 6.13 -9.63 -4.90
CA PHE A 29 6.33 -10.86 -4.13
C PHE A 29 6.47 -10.58 -2.63
N GLY A 30 7.54 -9.86 -2.24
CA GLY A 30 7.93 -9.60 -0.86
C GLY A 30 7.86 -8.12 -0.44
N GLY A 31 7.31 -7.24 -1.29
CA GLY A 31 7.09 -5.83 -0.94
C GLY A 31 5.85 -5.58 -0.11
N ALA A 32 5.70 -4.33 0.35
CA ALA A 32 4.63 -3.93 1.27
C ALA A 32 3.22 -3.98 0.64
N ASN A 33 3.14 -3.84 -0.68
CA ASN A 33 1.90 -3.88 -1.45
C ASN A 33 1.78 -5.16 -2.29
N GLY A 34 2.62 -6.16 -2.03
CA GLY A 34 2.69 -7.39 -2.80
C GLY A 34 1.76 -8.49 -2.28
N GLU A 35 1.74 -9.59 -3.04
CA GLU A 35 0.80 -10.70 -2.88
C GLU A 35 0.88 -11.39 -1.52
N LEU A 36 2.08 -11.48 -0.93
CA LEU A 36 2.22 -12.07 0.39
C LEU A 36 1.55 -11.20 1.47
N ALA A 37 1.61 -9.87 1.33
CA ALA A 37 0.93 -8.97 2.26
C ALA A 37 -0.59 -9.12 2.15
N ALA A 38 -1.13 -9.16 0.93
CA ALA A 38 -2.54 -9.39 0.66
C ALA A 38 -3.02 -10.74 1.22
N ALA A 39 -2.35 -11.84 0.85
CA ALA A 39 -2.66 -13.20 1.30
C ALA A 39 -2.73 -13.32 2.82
N MET A 40 -1.72 -12.80 3.51
CA MET A 40 -1.65 -12.87 4.98
C MET A 40 -2.66 -11.95 5.65
N GLN A 41 -2.85 -10.74 5.14
CA GLN A 41 -3.82 -9.79 5.70
C GLN A 41 -5.23 -10.38 5.67
N TYR A 42 -5.68 -10.86 4.50
CA TYR A 42 -7.05 -11.31 4.34
C TYR A 42 -7.31 -12.63 5.07
N SER A 43 -6.34 -13.56 5.04
CA SER A 43 -6.46 -14.83 5.77
C SER A 43 -6.59 -14.60 7.28
N ILE A 44 -5.77 -13.71 7.87
CA ILE A 44 -5.80 -13.45 9.31
C ILE A 44 -7.07 -12.68 9.69
N GLN A 45 -7.48 -11.69 8.91
CA GLN A 45 -8.76 -11.01 9.11
C GLN A 45 -9.93 -11.98 9.02
N GLY A 46 -9.92 -12.92 8.06
CA GLY A 46 -10.95 -13.95 7.92
C GLY A 46 -11.02 -14.89 9.12
N ILE A 47 -9.87 -15.27 9.70
CA ILE A 47 -9.83 -16.04 10.94
C ILE A 47 -10.51 -15.28 12.09
N ASN A 48 -10.25 -13.97 12.19
CA ASN A 48 -10.77 -13.08 13.23
C ASN A 48 -12.21 -12.59 12.96
N CYS A 49 -12.80 -12.90 11.80
CA CYS A 49 -14.09 -12.38 11.40
C CYS A 49 -15.24 -13.21 11.97
N ASP A 50 -16.15 -12.56 12.70
CA ASP A 50 -17.35 -13.19 13.26
C ASP A 50 -18.53 -13.28 12.27
N ASP A 51 -18.56 -12.47 11.21
CA ASP A 51 -19.56 -12.57 10.14
C ASP A 51 -19.20 -13.73 9.20
N PRO A 52 -20.02 -14.80 9.11
CA PRO A 52 -19.65 -15.97 8.31
C PRO A 52 -19.50 -15.69 6.81
N GLY A 53 -20.29 -14.76 6.26
CA GLY A 53 -20.25 -14.43 4.83
C GLY A 53 -19.03 -13.59 4.45
N ARG A 54 -18.63 -12.64 5.29
CA ARG A 54 -17.41 -11.85 5.07
C ARG A 54 -16.16 -12.63 5.41
N LYS A 55 -16.23 -13.53 6.40
CA LYS A 55 -15.19 -14.52 6.64
C LYS A 55 -14.92 -15.37 5.40
N ASP A 56 -15.97 -15.90 4.77
CA ASP A 56 -15.85 -16.69 3.54
C ASP A 56 -15.16 -15.89 2.43
N LEU A 57 -15.64 -14.66 2.17
CA LEU A 57 -15.00 -13.73 1.22
C LEU A 57 -13.51 -13.51 1.50
N LEU A 58 -13.14 -13.24 2.75
CA LEU A 58 -11.75 -12.96 3.15
C LEU A 58 -10.86 -14.19 2.98
N MET A 59 -11.37 -15.38 3.30
CA MET A 59 -10.64 -16.63 3.14
C MET A 59 -10.51 -17.04 1.66
N ASP A 60 -11.54 -16.80 0.85
CA ASP A 60 -11.51 -17.02 -0.60
C ASP A 60 -10.44 -16.16 -1.26
N ILE A 61 -10.49 -14.84 -1.04
CA ILE A 61 -9.51 -13.91 -1.64
C ILE A 61 -8.12 -14.18 -1.06
N GLY A 62 -7.97 -14.34 0.26
CA GLY A 62 -6.67 -14.67 0.86
C GLY A 62 -6.04 -15.96 0.32
N THR A 63 -6.85 -16.94 -0.08
CA THR A 63 -6.39 -18.16 -0.76
C THR A 63 -6.04 -17.90 -2.22
N GLU A 64 -6.79 -17.05 -2.92
CA GLU A 64 -6.45 -16.61 -4.28
C GLU A 64 -5.10 -15.89 -4.33
N GLU A 65 -4.81 -15.02 -3.35
CA GLU A 65 -3.53 -14.29 -3.30
C GLU A 65 -2.31 -15.21 -3.13
N LEU A 66 -2.48 -16.40 -2.52
CA LEU A 66 -1.40 -17.39 -2.51
C LEU A 66 -1.12 -17.94 -3.92
N SER A 67 -2.14 -18.00 -4.78
CA SER A 67 -1.97 -18.37 -6.19
C SER A 67 -1.32 -17.24 -6.99
N HIS A 68 -1.67 -15.98 -6.70
CA HIS A 68 -1.00 -14.82 -7.28
C HIS A 68 0.48 -14.75 -6.89
N LEU A 69 0.78 -15.00 -5.62
CA LEU A 69 2.15 -15.09 -5.10
C LEU A 69 2.96 -16.16 -5.86
N GLU A 70 2.34 -17.31 -6.19
CA GLU A 70 2.98 -18.36 -7.00
C GLU A 70 3.23 -17.91 -8.45
N VAL A 71 2.27 -17.21 -9.07
CA VAL A 71 2.40 -16.66 -10.43
C VAL A 71 3.53 -15.63 -10.48
N VAL A 72 3.53 -14.62 -9.60
CA VAL A 72 4.54 -13.56 -9.61
C VAL A 72 5.92 -14.08 -9.18
N GLY A 73 5.97 -15.00 -8.21
CA GLY A 73 7.20 -15.69 -7.82
C GLY A 73 7.78 -16.52 -8.96
N THR A 74 6.94 -17.17 -9.76
CA THR A 74 7.37 -17.92 -10.95
C THR A 74 7.92 -16.99 -12.03
N LEU A 75 7.25 -15.87 -12.31
CA LEU A 75 7.75 -14.82 -13.23
C LEU A 75 9.13 -14.33 -12.79
N ALA A 76 9.26 -13.87 -11.54
CA ALA A 76 10.51 -13.37 -10.99
C ALA A 76 11.60 -14.45 -11.07
N ARG A 77 11.29 -15.70 -10.69
CA ARG A 77 12.22 -16.83 -10.78
C ARG A 77 12.72 -17.07 -12.21
N MET A 78 11.86 -16.98 -13.22
CA MET A 78 12.22 -17.18 -14.62
C MET A 78 13.16 -16.07 -15.11
N HIS A 79 12.86 -14.82 -14.77
CA HIS A 79 13.71 -13.66 -15.07
C HIS A 79 15.07 -13.70 -14.37
N LEU A 80 15.12 -14.12 -13.10
CA LEU A 80 16.35 -14.14 -12.29
C LEU A 80 17.26 -15.34 -12.57
N LYS A 81 16.78 -16.37 -13.28
CA LYS A 81 17.50 -17.61 -13.56
C LYS A 81 18.93 -17.44 -14.10
N PRO A 82 19.22 -16.52 -15.04
CA PRO A 82 20.56 -16.34 -15.58
C PRO A 82 21.60 -15.85 -14.55
N MET A 83 21.18 -15.33 -13.39
CA MET A 83 22.12 -14.86 -12.36
C MET A 83 22.84 -16.01 -11.66
N LYS A 84 22.27 -17.22 -11.68
CA LYS A 84 22.83 -18.38 -10.98
C LYS A 84 24.20 -18.75 -11.56
N GLY A 85 25.23 -18.73 -10.71
CA GLY A 85 26.59 -19.10 -11.10
C GLY A 85 27.29 -18.07 -12.01
N ASN A 86 26.68 -16.91 -12.23
CA ASN A 86 27.29 -15.82 -12.99
C ASN A 86 28.08 -14.90 -12.04
N ARG A 87 29.41 -14.84 -12.24
CA ARG A 87 30.30 -14.03 -11.39
C ARG A 87 29.97 -12.54 -11.42
N THR A 88 29.76 -11.96 -12.61
CA THR A 88 29.43 -10.53 -12.75
C THR A 88 28.10 -10.19 -12.09
N ALA A 89 27.10 -11.08 -12.22
CA ALA A 89 25.83 -10.91 -11.51
C ALA A 89 26.01 -10.99 -9.98
N ALA A 90 26.88 -11.87 -9.50
CA ALA A 90 27.20 -11.99 -8.07
C ALA A 90 27.96 -10.79 -7.49
N GLU A 91 28.78 -10.13 -8.30
CA GLU A 91 29.45 -8.88 -7.91
C GLU A 91 28.47 -7.70 -7.88
N ALA A 92 27.45 -7.70 -8.76
CA ALA A 92 26.44 -6.63 -8.83
C ALA A 92 25.30 -6.78 -7.80
N ASP A 93 24.81 -8.00 -7.60
CA ASP A 93 23.73 -8.30 -6.65
C ASP A 93 23.96 -9.68 -5.99
N PRO A 94 24.78 -9.73 -4.94
CA PRO A 94 25.08 -10.97 -4.25
C PRO A 94 23.85 -11.53 -3.52
N LEU A 95 22.88 -10.69 -3.12
CA LEU A 95 21.66 -11.15 -2.48
C LEU A 95 20.89 -12.09 -3.42
N ILE A 96 20.73 -11.70 -4.68
CA ILE A 96 20.02 -12.56 -5.63
C ILE A 96 20.93 -13.67 -6.18
N ALA A 97 22.14 -13.34 -6.64
CA ALA A 97 22.97 -14.33 -7.32
C ALA A 97 23.53 -15.42 -6.38
N ILE A 98 23.87 -15.07 -5.13
CA ILE A 98 24.49 -15.97 -4.15
C ILE A 98 23.45 -16.48 -3.16
N VAL A 99 22.75 -15.58 -2.44
CA VAL A 99 21.86 -16.01 -1.34
C VAL A 99 20.63 -16.76 -1.87
N SER A 100 19.94 -16.22 -2.87
CA SER A 100 18.80 -16.93 -3.51
C SER A 100 19.19 -17.82 -4.68
N GLY A 101 20.48 -17.82 -5.08
CA GLY A 101 21.00 -18.67 -6.17
C GLY A 101 20.36 -18.38 -7.54
N GLY A 102 20.12 -17.10 -7.86
CA GLY A 102 19.36 -16.67 -9.03
C GLY A 102 17.87 -16.99 -8.92
N GLY A 103 17.35 -16.98 -7.69
CA GLY A 103 15.96 -17.28 -7.34
C GLY A 103 15.29 -16.11 -6.64
N ILE A 104 14.11 -16.37 -6.08
CA ILE A 104 13.38 -15.41 -5.24
C ILE A 104 13.74 -15.61 -3.77
N SER A 105 13.72 -14.53 -3.01
CA SER A 105 13.75 -14.54 -1.54
C SER A 105 12.59 -13.69 -1.03
N LEU A 106 12.24 -13.83 0.25
CA LEU A 106 11.20 -13.03 0.90
C LEU A 106 11.72 -11.62 1.25
N ASN A 107 12.14 -10.90 0.21
CA ASN A 107 12.60 -9.53 0.27
C ASN A 107 11.88 -8.73 -0.83
N ASN A 108 11.80 -7.42 -0.65
CA ASN A 108 11.36 -6.51 -1.71
C ASN A 108 12.49 -6.23 -2.73
N SER A 109 12.24 -5.36 -3.72
CA SER A 109 13.21 -5.09 -4.79
C SER A 109 14.49 -4.39 -4.34
N VAL A 110 14.53 -3.82 -3.13
CA VAL A 110 15.74 -3.21 -2.55
C VAL A 110 16.41 -4.12 -1.50
N GLY A 111 15.90 -5.34 -1.30
CA GLY A 111 16.49 -6.33 -0.41
C GLY A 111 16.01 -6.26 1.04
N ASN A 112 15.04 -5.40 1.38
CA ASN A 112 14.45 -5.38 2.72
C ASN A 112 13.62 -6.66 2.93
N PRO A 113 13.82 -7.39 4.06
CA PRO A 113 12.99 -8.56 4.37
C PRO A 113 11.52 -8.18 4.52
N TRP A 114 10.62 -9.06 4.06
CA TRP A 114 9.20 -8.90 4.31
C TRP A 114 8.92 -8.88 5.82
N THR A 115 8.05 -7.98 6.27
CA THR A 115 7.67 -7.83 7.69
C THR A 115 6.16 -7.83 7.85
N ALA A 116 5.69 -8.38 8.98
CA ALA A 116 4.28 -8.32 9.36
C ALA A 116 3.78 -6.89 9.59
N ASP A 117 4.67 -5.90 9.74
CA ASP A 117 4.30 -4.48 9.86
C ASP A 117 3.54 -3.94 8.62
N TYR A 118 3.65 -4.63 7.48
CA TYR A 118 2.88 -4.32 6.29
C TYR A 118 1.38 -4.54 6.49
N LEU A 119 1.01 -5.52 7.31
CA LEU A 119 -0.39 -5.93 7.51
C LEU A 119 -1.18 -4.90 8.33
N LYS A 120 -2.47 -4.77 8.02
CA LYS A 120 -3.43 -3.93 8.76
C LYS A 120 -4.58 -4.81 9.21
N ILE A 121 -4.51 -5.23 10.46
CA ILE A 121 -5.45 -6.16 11.08
C ILE A 121 -5.91 -5.52 12.38
N SER A 122 -7.18 -5.12 12.44
CA SER A 122 -7.76 -4.44 13.60
C SER A 122 -8.78 -5.30 14.34
N GLY A 123 -9.34 -6.32 13.68
CA GLY A 123 -10.48 -7.10 14.20
C GLY A 123 -11.81 -6.35 14.09
N GLN A 124 -11.81 -5.15 13.51
CA GLN A 124 -13.01 -4.37 13.21
C GLN A 124 -13.29 -4.51 11.72
N LEU A 125 -14.33 -5.27 11.36
CA LEU A 125 -14.60 -5.69 9.99
C LEU A 125 -14.71 -4.49 9.01
N GLU A 126 -15.41 -3.42 9.40
CA GLU A 126 -15.55 -2.25 8.53
C GLU A 126 -14.25 -1.46 8.36
N VAL A 127 -13.32 -1.54 9.31
CA VAL A 127 -12.00 -0.91 9.22
C VAL A 127 -11.09 -1.78 8.36
N ASP A 128 -11.12 -3.08 8.58
CA ASP A 128 -10.34 -4.06 7.83
C ASP A 128 -10.74 -4.07 6.34
N LEU A 129 -12.04 -4.02 6.00
CA LEU A 129 -12.49 -3.91 4.62
C LEU A 129 -12.03 -2.61 3.93
N ARG A 130 -12.02 -1.46 4.64
CA ARG A 130 -11.46 -0.21 4.11
C ARG A 130 -9.96 -0.32 3.85
N ASN A 131 -9.23 -0.96 4.76
CA ASN A 131 -7.81 -1.26 4.58
C ASN A 131 -7.57 -2.17 3.38
N ASN A 132 -8.42 -3.16 3.15
CA ASN A 132 -8.30 -4.08 2.02
C ASN A 132 -8.54 -3.37 0.69
N ILE A 133 -9.56 -2.51 0.59
CA ILE A 133 -9.78 -1.67 -0.61
C ILE A 133 -8.53 -0.83 -0.92
N ALA A 134 -7.92 -0.24 0.11
CA ALA A 134 -6.70 0.54 -0.05
C ALA A 134 -5.47 -0.33 -0.39
N ALA A 135 -5.39 -1.56 0.12
CA ALA A 135 -4.32 -2.51 -0.18
C ALA A 135 -4.37 -2.92 -1.66
N GLU A 136 -5.55 -3.33 -2.14
CA GLU A 136 -5.77 -3.67 -3.55
C GLU A 136 -5.49 -2.49 -4.50
N ALA A 137 -5.88 -1.27 -4.11
CA ALA A 137 -5.56 -0.07 -4.90
C ALA A 137 -4.03 0.14 -5.02
N ARG A 138 -3.28 -0.09 -3.94
CA ARG A 138 -1.82 0.00 -3.93
C ARG A 138 -1.15 -1.16 -4.70
N ALA A 139 -1.69 -2.38 -4.62
CA ALA A 139 -1.21 -3.52 -5.40
C ALA A 139 -1.43 -3.26 -6.90
N LYS A 140 -2.64 -2.84 -7.28
CA LYS A 140 -2.99 -2.50 -8.67
C LYS A 140 -2.06 -1.46 -9.28
N ILE A 141 -1.77 -0.37 -8.57
CA ILE A 141 -0.89 0.70 -9.11
C ILE A 141 0.56 0.24 -9.18
N THR A 142 1.01 -0.62 -8.25
CA THR A 142 2.34 -1.25 -8.34
C THR A 142 2.46 -2.11 -9.60
N TYR A 143 1.43 -2.90 -9.94
CA TYR A 143 1.40 -3.65 -11.20
C TYR A 143 1.43 -2.74 -12.43
N GLU A 144 0.62 -1.68 -12.46
CA GLU A 144 0.61 -0.72 -13.57
C GLU A 144 1.98 -0.05 -13.76
N ASN A 145 2.67 0.27 -12.67
CA ASN A 145 4.02 0.82 -12.72
C ASN A 145 5.03 -0.21 -13.23
N LEU A 146 4.96 -1.47 -12.79
CA LEU A 146 5.86 -2.54 -13.25
C LEU A 146 5.71 -2.81 -14.75
N ILE A 147 4.48 -2.82 -15.27
CA ILE A 147 4.22 -3.09 -16.70
C ILE A 147 4.97 -2.13 -17.62
N GLN A 148 5.28 -0.91 -17.17
CA GLN A 148 6.01 0.09 -17.96
C GLN A 148 7.51 -0.21 -18.13
N PHE A 149 8.06 -1.16 -17.38
CA PHE A 149 9.50 -1.46 -17.36
C PHE A 149 9.87 -2.79 -18.04
N THR A 150 8.97 -3.35 -18.84
CA THR A 150 9.25 -4.55 -19.62
C THR A 150 8.51 -4.54 -20.95
N ASP A 151 9.12 -5.11 -21.98
CA ASP A 151 8.51 -5.35 -23.30
C ASP A 151 8.19 -6.85 -23.51
N ASP A 152 8.42 -7.71 -22.50
CA ASP A 152 8.14 -9.14 -22.62
C ASP A 152 6.63 -9.41 -22.60
N GLY A 153 6.08 -9.79 -23.75
CA GLY A 153 4.64 -9.96 -23.91
C GLY A 153 4.01 -11.02 -22.99
N GLY A 154 4.74 -12.07 -22.61
CA GLY A 154 4.24 -13.10 -21.70
C GLY A 154 4.18 -12.62 -20.26
N THR A 155 5.20 -11.88 -19.83
CA THR A 155 5.23 -11.20 -18.54
C THR A 155 4.14 -10.13 -18.46
N ILE A 156 4.00 -9.27 -19.46
CA ILE A 156 2.94 -8.24 -19.50
C ILE A 156 1.55 -8.86 -19.39
N ASP A 157 1.29 -9.97 -20.10
CA ASP A 157 0.00 -10.66 -20.06
C ASP A 157 -0.34 -11.16 -18.65
N ALA A 158 0.62 -11.81 -17.99
CA ALA A 158 0.44 -12.29 -16.62
C ALA A 158 0.28 -11.13 -15.61
N LEU A 159 1.04 -10.05 -15.73
CA LEU A 159 0.89 -8.87 -14.87
C LEU A 159 -0.47 -8.17 -15.08
N LYS A 160 -0.98 -8.13 -16.32
CA LYS A 160 -2.32 -7.60 -16.61
C LYS A 160 -3.43 -8.46 -16.00
N PHE A 161 -3.27 -9.78 -16.03
CA PHE A 161 -4.18 -10.68 -15.32
C PHE A 161 -4.23 -10.34 -13.83
N LEU A 162 -3.07 -10.33 -13.15
CA LEU A 162 -2.98 -10.03 -11.72
C LEU A 162 -3.56 -8.65 -11.40
N MET A 163 -3.12 -7.60 -12.11
CA MET A 163 -3.67 -6.23 -11.98
C MET A 163 -5.19 -6.16 -12.13
N THR A 164 -5.79 -7.00 -13.00
CA THR A 164 -7.24 -7.07 -13.20
C THR A 164 -7.96 -7.76 -12.03
N ARG A 165 -7.31 -8.74 -11.40
CA ARG A 165 -7.84 -9.38 -10.19
C ARG A 165 -7.93 -8.40 -9.04
N GLU A 166 -6.98 -7.48 -8.90
CA GLU A 166 -7.02 -6.44 -7.85
C GLU A 166 -8.25 -5.54 -7.98
N ILE A 167 -8.64 -5.20 -9.21
CA ILE A 167 -9.89 -4.47 -9.48
C ILE A 167 -11.11 -5.28 -9.02
N THR A 168 -11.07 -6.59 -9.23
CA THR A 168 -12.16 -7.48 -8.83
C THR A 168 -12.25 -7.62 -7.32
N HIS A 169 -11.10 -7.74 -6.64
CA HIS A 169 -11.03 -7.79 -5.18
C HIS A 169 -11.49 -6.46 -4.58
N MET A 170 -11.04 -5.31 -5.10
CA MET A 170 -11.57 -3.99 -4.71
C MET A 170 -13.10 -3.95 -4.81
N LYS A 171 -13.66 -4.38 -5.95
CA LYS A 171 -15.11 -4.43 -6.14
C LYS A 171 -15.79 -5.29 -5.08
N ALA A 172 -15.24 -6.48 -4.78
CA ALA A 172 -15.80 -7.38 -3.80
C ALA A 172 -15.77 -6.78 -2.39
N PHE A 173 -14.65 -6.20 -1.96
CA PHE A 173 -14.52 -5.54 -0.67
C PHE A 173 -15.40 -4.28 -0.54
N MET A 174 -15.51 -3.47 -1.61
CA MET A 174 -16.41 -2.32 -1.64
C MET A 174 -17.88 -2.73 -1.44
N LEU A 175 -18.33 -3.78 -2.13
CA LEU A 175 -19.69 -4.30 -1.97
C LEU A 175 -19.90 -4.92 -0.59
N ALA A 176 -18.91 -5.63 -0.05
CA ALA A 176 -18.97 -6.19 1.29
C ALA A 176 -19.08 -5.08 2.37
N LEU A 177 -18.38 -3.96 2.17
CA LEU A 177 -18.45 -2.79 3.05
C LEU A 177 -19.80 -2.07 2.94
N ASP A 178 -20.28 -1.83 1.73
CA ASP A 178 -21.57 -1.15 1.47
C ASP A 178 -22.74 -1.90 2.11
N THR A 179 -22.73 -3.23 2.01
CA THR A 179 -23.78 -4.10 2.58
C THR A 179 -23.80 -4.15 4.11
N LEU A 180 -22.82 -3.55 4.81
CA LEU A 180 -22.92 -3.31 6.25
C LEU A 180 -23.94 -2.22 6.60
N GLY A 181 -24.39 -1.42 5.61
CA GLY A 181 -25.39 -0.36 5.81
C GLY A 181 -24.88 0.78 6.67
N ARG A 182 -23.56 0.94 6.81
CA ARG A 182 -22.92 1.97 7.62
C ARG A 182 -22.54 3.14 6.74
N GLY A 183 -22.81 4.36 7.22
CA GLY A 183 -22.35 5.57 6.53
C GLY A 183 -20.82 5.62 6.40
N PRO A 184 -20.28 6.35 5.41
CA PRO A 184 -18.85 6.36 5.13
C PRO A 184 -17.99 6.81 6.34
N LEU A 185 -18.53 7.73 7.15
CA LEU A 185 -17.88 8.27 8.36
C LEU A 185 -18.18 7.45 9.64
N SER A 186 -18.97 6.39 9.56
CA SER A 186 -19.28 5.54 10.71
C SER A 186 -18.17 4.48 10.88
N VAL A 187 -17.39 4.63 11.95
CA VAL A 187 -16.32 3.71 12.34
C VAL A 187 -16.43 3.46 13.84
N GLY A 188 -16.65 2.22 14.26
CA GLY A 188 -16.98 1.90 15.66
C GLY A 188 -18.29 2.53 16.14
N ASP A 189 -18.58 2.43 17.44
CA ASP A 189 -19.89 2.82 18.00
C ASP A 189 -19.94 4.22 18.62
N MET A 190 -18.78 4.84 18.87
CA MET A 190 -18.72 6.14 19.52
C MET A 190 -19.01 7.27 18.52
N LEU A 191 -19.89 8.19 18.90
CA LEU A 191 -20.12 9.40 18.14
C LEU A 191 -18.94 10.37 18.29
N PRO A 192 -18.55 11.08 17.23
CA PRO A 192 -17.55 12.14 17.33
C PRO A 192 -18.10 13.32 18.13
N ASN A 193 -17.21 14.14 18.68
CA ASN A 193 -17.62 15.37 19.36
C ASN A 193 -18.18 16.37 18.32
N ALA A 194 -19.45 16.74 18.50
CA ALA A 194 -20.17 17.64 17.60
C ALA A 194 -19.53 19.03 17.48
N GLU A 195 -18.77 19.48 18.49
CA GLU A 195 -18.02 20.74 18.41
C GLU A 195 -16.89 20.68 17.39
N TRP A 196 -16.26 19.52 17.20
CA TRP A 196 -15.00 19.42 16.45
C TRP A 196 -15.13 18.73 15.10
N VAL A 197 -16.12 17.85 14.92
CA VAL A 197 -16.21 16.95 13.76
C VAL A 197 -16.25 17.68 12.41
N ASN A 198 -16.77 18.91 12.40
CA ASN A 198 -16.93 19.71 11.19
C ASN A 198 -15.89 20.84 11.06
N LYS A 199 -14.92 20.96 11.98
CA LYS A 199 -13.88 21.98 11.90
C LYS A 199 -12.73 21.51 11.01
N TYR A 200 -12.44 22.25 9.94
CA TYR A 200 -11.27 22.04 9.11
C TYR A 200 -10.21 23.11 9.45
N PHE A 201 -9.05 22.69 9.95
CA PHE A 201 -7.98 23.61 10.35
C PHE A 201 -7.00 23.86 9.20
N ASN A 202 -6.79 25.13 8.88
CA ASN A 202 -5.78 25.58 7.93
C ASN A 202 -4.43 25.78 8.62
N ASP A 203 -3.75 24.66 8.92
CA ASP A 203 -2.48 24.66 9.64
C ASP A 203 -1.25 24.78 8.73
N SER A 204 -1.43 24.75 7.41
CA SER A 204 -0.38 25.00 6.42
C SER A 204 -0.87 26.07 5.45
N THR A 205 -0.36 27.29 5.61
CA THR A 205 -0.90 28.47 4.93
C THR A 205 0.16 29.23 4.13
N GLY A 206 -0.24 29.84 3.02
CA GLY A 206 0.59 30.71 2.19
C GLY A 206 -0.21 31.64 1.27
N THR A 207 0.40 32.77 0.92
CA THR A 207 -0.23 33.85 0.13
C THR A 207 0.29 33.97 -1.31
N GLY A 208 1.21 33.10 -1.74
CA GLY A 208 1.74 33.12 -3.10
C GLY A 208 3.00 33.97 -3.33
N ASP A 209 3.43 34.79 -2.36
CA ASP A 209 4.63 35.65 -2.55
C ASP A 209 5.95 34.88 -2.36
N PHE A 210 5.98 33.87 -1.47
CA PHE A 210 7.13 32.99 -1.20
C PHE A 210 6.74 31.54 -0.86
N GLY A 211 5.51 31.13 -1.19
CA GLY A 211 4.96 29.81 -0.88
C GLY A 211 3.71 29.50 -1.70
N GLU A 212 3.20 28.27 -1.60
CA GLU A 212 1.95 27.89 -2.28
C GLU A 212 0.76 28.66 -1.69
N MET A 213 -0.22 28.96 -2.54
CA MET A 213 -1.43 29.67 -2.13
C MET A 213 -2.42 28.70 -1.48
N ASP A 214 -3.09 29.14 -0.42
CA ASP A 214 -4.15 28.38 0.24
C ASP A 214 -5.22 27.92 -0.75
N GLN A 215 -5.46 26.61 -0.77
CA GLN A 215 -6.43 25.99 -1.66
C GLN A 215 -7.75 25.76 -0.95
N ARG A 216 -8.83 26.05 -1.67
CA ARG A 216 -10.21 25.85 -1.23
C ARG A 216 -10.94 24.89 -2.16
N GLY A 217 -11.81 24.06 -1.61
CA GLY A 217 -12.64 23.14 -2.36
C GLY A 217 -13.57 22.33 -1.47
N PRO A 218 -14.38 21.41 -2.03
CA PRO A 218 -15.40 20.67 -1.27
C PRO A 218 -14.89 19.88 -0.05
N TRP A 219 -13.59 19.63 0.02
CA TRP A 219 -12.92 18.98 1.15
C TRP A 219 -12.64 19.90 2.35
N ASN A 220 -12.78 21.22 2.21
CA ASN A 220 -12.56 22.20 3.28
C ASN A 220 -13.48 23.44 3.21
N GLU A 221 -14.49 23.42 2.34
CA GLU A 221 -15.49 24.47 2.22
C GLU A 221 -16.83 23.91 1.73
N GLY A 222 -17.94 24.58 2.09
CA GLY A 222 -19.29 24.15 1.76
C GLY A 222 -19.81 23.02 2.67
N GLY A 223 -21.09 22.66 2.49
CA GLY A 223 -21.76 21.70 3.36
C GLY A 223 -21.75 22.15 4.83
N ASP A 224 -21.36 21.24 5.72
CA ASP A 224 -21.28 21.51 7.17
C ASP A 224 -19.88 21.96 7.63
N TRP A 225 -18.90 22.12 6.72
CA TRP A 225 -17.53 22.48 7.09
C TRP A 225 -17.44 23.89 7.72
N GLU A 226 -16.80 23.97 8.87
CA GLU A 226 -16.34 25.20 9.52
C GLU A 226 -14.84 25.35 9.27
N PHE A 227 -14.45 26.26 8.38
CA PHE A 227 -13.04 26.53 8.09
C PHE A 227 -12.43 27.39 9.21
N ILE A 228 -11.36 26.90 9.82
CA ILE A 228 -10.68 27.55 10.93
C ILE A 228 -9.27 27.94 10.50
N GLN A 229 -8.94 29.23 10.59
CA GLN A 229 -7.55 29.66 10.48
C GLN A 229 -6.81 29.24 11.74
N SER A 230 -5.61 28.68 11.60
CA SER A 230 -4.84 28.19 12.75
C SER A 230 -4.57 29.33 13.75
N PRO A 231 -4.90 29.17 15.05
CA PRO A 231 -4.60 30.19 16.05
C PRO A 231 -3.11 30.53 16.16
N ALA A 232 -2.23 29.57 15.84
CA ALA A 232 -0.79 29.82 15.79
C ALA A 232 -0.41 30.77 14.65
N VAL A 233 -1.08 30.65 13.50
CA VAL A 233 -0.92 31.59 12.38
C VAL A 233 -1.51 32.94 12.72
N GLU A 234 -2.70 33.00 13.32
CA GLU A 234 -3.30 34.26 13.74
C GLU A 234 -2.43 34.99 14.77
N ALA A 235 -1.85 34.26 15.73
CA ALA A 235 -0.89 34.81 16.69
C ALA A 235 0.42 35.28 16.03
N PHE A 236 0.91 34.55 15.01
CA PHE A 236 2.10 34.95 14.24
C PHE A 236 1.83 36.22 13.41
N GLN A 237 0.69 36.30 12.74
CA GLN A 237 0.30 37.44 11.90
C GLN A 237 -0.06 38.69 12.74
N SER A 238 -0.69 38.52 13.91
CA SER A 238 -0.99 39.60 14.85
C SER A 238 0.22 40.07 15.68
N GLY A 239 1.30 39.27 15.74
CA GLY A 239 2.53 39.56 16.49
C GLY A 239 3.63 40.30 15.72
N GLY A 240 3.32 40.81 14.52
CA GLY A 240 4.25 41.53 13.65
C GLY A 240 4.59 42.94 14.09
N ASP A 241 5.22 43.10 15.27
CA ASP A 241 6.12 44.22 15.55
C ASP A 241 7.51 43.64 15.83
N GLY A 242 8.38 43.71 14.83
CA GLY A 242 9.75 43.23 14.89
C GLY A 242 10.57 43.96 15.96
N LYS A 243 10.59 43.42 17.18
CA LYS A 243 11.71 43.58 18.11
C LYS A 243 12.12 42.22 18.64
N SER A 244 13.23 41.75 18.10
CA SER A 244 14.08 40.73 18.73
C SER A 244 14.17 41.00 20.23
N ARG A 245 13.56 40.14 21.06
CA ARG A 245 13.91 40.06 22.47
C ARG A 245 15.33 39.49 22.54
N GLY A 246 16.31 40.39 22.53
CA GLY A 246 17.67 40.08 22.87
C GLY A 246 17.67 39.43 24.26
N MET A 247 18.23 38.22 24.32
CA MET A 247 18.56 37.57 25.58
C MET A 247 19.66 38.40 26.23
N GLU A 248 19.31 39.32 27.14
CA GLU A 248 20.29 39.94 28.04
C GLU A 248 20.86 38.83 28.92
N ARG A 249 22.09 38.43 28.61
CA ARG A 249 22.92 37.63 29.51
C ARG A 249 23.35 38.53 30.66
N THR A 250 22.64 38.46 31.77
CA THR A 250 23.14 38.95 33.06
C THR A 250 24.24 37.99 33.52
N VAL A 251 25.50 38.36 33.26
CA VAL A 251 26.65 37.74 33.93
C VAL A 251 26.92 38.57 35.18
N SER A 252 26.49 38.08 36.34
CA SER A 252 26.98 38.59 37.63
C SER A 252 28.39 38.06 37.86
N ARG A 253 29.32 38.98 38.14
CA ARG A 253 30.60 38.67 38.80
C ARG A 253 30.38 38.48 40.29
#